data_AF-A0A8H7L144-F1
#
_entry.id   AF-A0A8H7L144-F1
#
_cell.length_a   1.000
_cell.length_b   1.000
_cell.length_c   1.000
_cell.angle_alpha   90.00
_cell.angle_beta   90.00
_cell.angle_gamma   90.00
#
_symmetry.space_group_name_H-M   'P 1'
#
loop_
_entity.id
_entity.type
_entity.pdbx_description
1 polymer ?
#
loop_
_entity_poly.entity_id
_entity_poly.type
_entity_poly.pdbx_seq_one_letter_code
_entity_poly.pdbx_strand_id
1 'polypeptide(L)'
;MALRLTSRLSHNVCTPTARSLNGSRLGHLAPRANPAASKCYSSSPSTLREKISSEGTSSGSVRVTTVFKALLALGFGSTAYGLYDFYSALSLWPKEIKGDLRAGLKARNQGDLGLSERYLRRAYTTALGLPASTFEPNAYIKLTGIAITLAGVLEDDGRAREAWDVYVGALSPPLTNLMSSNIPSGSSASGSSTADIARQMAISHKLGEMAEAYQFGDAEEEKWRTYALEKSLDLQRLRATAPPEGVYEQLKTLLSDLHLPNWTSDARGQHAAPAASLAAYYARHNNLEYAMPLYLKTLELLMPAPPQPPAQFAQRCRAAQVMNNISALIMSQPPTPAFRAQAEAWARKSVEVGSQELLANPNPKTDEDKEAFLECGTTMTVALFNLASLREMANEREEAKELFEKSLQQAKQIGMREGMLEAQVALRRLQKVEGSLSAIQK
;
A
#
# COMPACT_ATOMS: atom_id res chain seq x y z
N MET A 1 -4.92 -28.07 10.98
CA MET A 1 -3.51 -27.62 10.93
C MET A 1 -3.19 -26.79 9.68
N ALA A 2 -3.84 -27.04 8.53
CA ALA A 2 -3.59 -26.31 7.27
C ALA A 2 -4.04 -24.83 7.22
N LEU A 3 -5.06 -24.43 8.00
CA LEU A 3 -5.63 -23.07 7.94
C LEU A 3 -4.97 -22.03 8.86
N ARG A 4 -3.98 -22.41 9.68
CA ARG A 4 -3.27 -21.47 10.58
C ARG A 4 -2.15 -20.67 9.89
N LEU A 5 -1.84 -20.98 8.63
CA LEU A 5 -0.77 -20.31 7.85
C LEU A 5 -1.22 -19.01 7.15
N THR A 6 -2.53 -18.80 7.00
CA THR A 6 -3.09 -17.60 6.32
C THR A 6 -2.77 -16.30 7.06
N SER A 7 -2.65 -16.34 8.38
CA SER A 7 -2.29 -15.17 9.20
C SER A 7 -0.80 -14.78 9.12
N ARG A 8 0.09 -15.59 8.54
CA ARG A 8 1.51 -15.22 8.35
C ARG A 8 1.85 -14.84 6.91
N LEU A 9 1.11 -15.38 5.93
CA LEU A 9 1.43 -15.18 4.51
C LEU A 9 0.90 -13.86 3.93
N SER A 10 -0.11 -13.24 4.54
CA SER A 10 -0.60 -11.90 4.13
C SER A 10 0.25 -10.73 4.66
N HIS A 11 1.23 -10.97 5.55
CA HIS A 11 1.89 -9.90 6.33
C HIS A 11 3.35 -9.61 5.95
N ASN A 12 3.93 -10.30 4.96
CA ASN A 12 5.35 -10.14 4.62
C ASN A 12 5.64 -9.35 3.33
N VAL A 13 4.67 -8.61 2.79
CA VAL A 13 4.92 -7.70 1.67
C VAL A 13 5.04 -6.28 2.24
N CYS A 14 6.20 -5.67 2.03
CA CYS A 14 6.64 -4.34 2.47
C CYS A 14 7.32 -4.25 3.85
N THR A 15 8.49 -4.87 3.99
CA THR A 15 9.61 -4.24 4.70
C THR A 15 10.87 -4.30 3.81
N PRO A 16 11.53 -3.17 3.49
CA PRO A 16 12.85 -3.20 2.89
C PRO A 16 13.82 -3.67 3.97
N THR A 17 14.23 -4.93 3.93
CA THR A 17 15.31 -5.43 4.78
C THR A 17 16.62 -4.78 4.34
N ALA A 18 17.04 -3.75 5.08
CA ALA A 18 18.38 -3.18 5.00
C ALA A 18 19.39 -4.30 5.33
N ARG A 19 20.17 -4.72 4.32
CA ARG A 19 21.28 -5.65 4.49
C ARG A 19 22.39 -4.97 5.29
N SER A 20 22.49 -5.32 6.57
CA SER A 20 23.70 -5.14 7.37
C SER A 20 24.79 -6.10 6.85
N LEU A 21 25.81 -5.56 6.19
CA LEU A 21 27.02 -6.29 5.83
C LEU A 21 28.01 -6.20 6.99
N ASN A 22 28.03 -7.22 7.84
CA ASN A 22 29.09 -7.42 8.80
C ASN A 22 30.29 -8.10 8.09
N GLY A 23 31.42 -7.40 8.07
CA GLY A 23 32.65 -7.86 7.45
C GLY A 23 33.42 -8.85 8.32
N SER A 24 34.03 -9.84 7.68
CA SER A 24 35.20 -10.57 8.18
C SER A 24 35.98 -11.24 7.03
N ARG A 25 37.13 -10.63 6.72
CA ARG A 25 38.45 -11.20 6.37
C ARG A 25 38.56 -12.62 5.76
N LEU A 26 39.15 -12.72 4.56
CA LEU A 26 40.52 -13.22 4.24
C LEU A 26 40.62 -13.70 2.78
N GLY A 27 41.74 -13.39 2.10
CA GLY A 27 42.19 -14.16 0.93
C GLY A 27 42.78 -13.33 -0.21
N HIS A 28 44.09 -13.03 -0.13
CA HIS A 28 44.93 -12.59 -1.24
C HIS A 28 44.92 -13.60 -2.41
N LEU A 29 44.90 -13.11 -3.65
CA LEU A 29 45.87 -13.40 -4.73
C LEU A 29 45.39 -12.80 -6.06
N ALA A 30 46.16 -11.83 -6.57
CA ALA A 30 46.25 -11.45 -7.99
C ALA A 30 47.61 -12.01 -8.51
N PRO A 31 47.98 -12.06 -9.82
CA PRO A 31 47.79 -10.96 -10.78
C PRO A 31 47.73 -11.28 -12.32
N ARG A 32 47.57 -10.20 -13.11
CA ARG A 32 48.05 -9.94 -14.51
C ARG A 32 47.33 -10.65 -15.69
N ALA A 33 47.12 -10.07 -16.89
CA ALA A 33 47.51 -8.81 -17.55
C ALA A 33 46.63 -8.51 -18.79
N ASN A 34 46.57 -7.23 -19.20
CA ASN A 34 46.01 -6.59 -20.42
C ASN A 34 46.88 -6.86 -21.71
N PRO A 35 46.77 -6.15 -22.87
CA PRO A 35 45.71 -5.38 -23.59
C PRO A 35 45.65 -5.67 -25.14
N ALA A 36 44.73 -5.05 -25.89
CA ALA A 36 44.92 -4.51 -27.27
C ALA A 36 43.58 -3.88 -27.77
N ALA A 37 43.46 -2.58 -28.06
CA ALA A 37 43.99 -1.77 -29.17
C ALA A 37 43.05 -1.70 -30.41
N SER A 38 42.40 -0.51 -30.54
CA SER A 38 42.03 0.27 -31.73
C SER A 38 42.32 -0.28 -33.14
N LYS A 39 41.35 -0.13 -34.08
CA LYS A 39 41.42 0.81 -35.23
C LYS A 39 40.19 0.75 -36.16
N CYS A 40 39.91 1.91 -36.75
CA CYS A 40 38.92 2.23 -37.79
C CYS A 40 39.14 1.47 -39.11
N TYR A 41 38.10 1.38 -39.97
CA TYR A 41 38.14 1.89 -41.36
C TYR A 41 36.74 1.99 -41.99
N SER A 42 36.66 2.93 -42.92
CA SER A 42 35.56 3.39 -43.77
C SER A 42 35.07 2.38 -44.82
N SER A 43 33.82 2.54 -45.27
CA SER A 43 33.50 2.60 -46.71
C SER A 43 32.07 3.11 -46.94
N SER A 44 31.94 4.24 -47.66
CA SER A 44 30.76 4.66 -48.41
C SER A 44 30.72 3.95 -49.79
N PRO A 45 29.88 4.37 -50.76
CA PRO A 45 28.43 4.22 -50.81
C PRO A 45 28.00 3.48 -52.11
N SER A 46 26.84 2.84 -52.13
CA SER A 46 26.23 2.37 -53.37
C SER A 46 24.75 2.77 -53.45
N THR A 47 24.54 3.69 -54.39
CA THR A 47 23.32 4.08 -55.09
C THR A 47 22.16 3.08 -55.07
N LEU A 48 20.96 3.55 -54.75
CA LEU A 48 19.74 3.14 -55.44
C LEU A 48 18.82 4.34 -55.62
N ARG A 49 18.54 4.62 -56.88
CA ARG A 49 17.68 5.65 -57.45
C ARG A 49 16.38 4.96 -57.82
N GLU A 50 15.29 5.25 -57.12
CA GLU A 50 13.92 5.01 -57.60
C GLU A 50 13.00 6.05 -56.96
N LYS A 51 12.64 7.09 -57.72
CA LYS A 51 11.37 7.23 -58.47
C LYS A 51 10.22 7.67 -57.56
N ILE A 52 10.23 8.97 -57.24
CA ILE A 52 9.10 9.68 -56.63
C ILE A 52 8.18 10.11 -57.77
N SER A 53 7.04 9.44 -57.89
CA SER A 53 5.85 9.98 -58.56
C SER A 53 5.03 10.74 -57.52
N SER A 54 4.61 11.94 -57.89
CA SER A 54 3.77 12.83 -57.11
C SER A 54 2.37 12.28 -56.94
N GLU A 55 1.87 12.27 -55.70
CA GLU A 55 0.47 12.58 -55.39
C GLU A 55 0.43 13.26 -54.01
N GLY A 56 -0.23 14.42 -53.96
CA GLY A 56 -0.13 15.36 -52.85
C GLY A 56 -1.02 14.99 -51.68
N THR A 57 -0.49 15.12 -50.47
CA THR A 57 -1.20 15.73 -49.35
C THR A 57 -0.17 16.44 -48.48
N SER A 58 -0.31 17.75 -48.35
CA SER A 58 0.56 18.61 -47.53
C SER A 58 0.43 18.27 -46.05
N SER A 59 1.37 17.53 -45.48
CA SER A 59 1.58 17.48 -44.02
C SER A 59 2.81 18.32 -43.67
N GLY A 60 2.59 19.47 -43.01
CA GLY A 60 3.65 20.42 -42.67
C GLY A 60 4.79 19.76 -41.88
N SER A 61 6.01 19.85 -42.41
CA SER A 61 7.21 19.40 -41.69
C SER A 61 7.38 20.28 -40.45
N VAL A 62 7.14 19.72 -39.26
CA VAL A 62 7.47 20.41 -38.01
C VAL A 62 8.99 20.58 -38.01
N ARG A 63 9.47 21.82 -38.18
CA ARG A 63 10.91 22.10 -38.15
C ARG A 63 11.46 21.62 -36.82
N VAL A 64 12.54 20.83 -36.85
CA VAL A 64 13.21 20.27 -35.65
C VAL A 64 13.54 21.37 -34.63
N THR A 65 13.81 22.59 -35.11
CA THR A 65 14.02 23.78 -34.29
C THR A 65 12.80 24.20 -33.47
N THR A 66 11.58 23.99 -33.96
CA THR A 66 10.33 24.24 -33.22
C THR A 66 10.12 23.21 -32.12
N VAL A 67 10.40 21.93 -32.39
CA VAL A 67 10.32 20.87 -31.36
C VAL A 67 11.35 21.10 -30.25
N PHE A 68 12.58 21.46 -30.61
CA PHE A 68 13.63 21.76 -29.63
C PHE A 68 13.30 22.97 -28.75
N LYS A 69 12.78 24.05 -29.34
CA LYS A 69 12.31 25.22 -28.58
C LYS A 69 11.14 24.88 -27.65
N ALA A 70 10.21 24.03 -28.11
CA ALA A 70 9.10 23.57 -27.28
C ALA A 70 9.59 22.72 -26.10
N LEU A 71 10.52 21.79 -26.31
CA LEU A 71 11.12 20.98 -25.25
C LEU A 71 11.92 21.82 -24.25
N LEU A 72 12.69 22.82 -24.72
CA LEU A 72 13.38 23.76 -23.83
C LEU A 72 12.39 24.60 -23.01
N ALA A 73 11.35 25.15 -23.64
CA ALA A 73 10.32 25.90 -22.94
C ALA A 73 9.60 25.05 -21.89
N LEU A 74 9.31 23.78 -22.21
CA LEU A 74 8.68 22.82 -21.30
C LEU A 74 9.64 22.40 -20.17
N GLY A 75 10.93 22.24 -20.46
CA GLY A 75 11.98 21.96 -19.47
C GLY A 75 12.21 23.12 -18.50
N PHE A 76 12.31 24.35 -19.00
CA PHE A 76 12.42 25.55 -18.16
C PHE A 76 11.12 25.80 -17.40
N GLY A 77 9.96 25.63 -18.04
CA GLY A 77 8.65 25.79 -17.40
C GLY A 77 8.43 24.78 -16.27
N SER A 78 8.74 23.51 -16.49
CA SER A 78 8.65 22.47 -15.46
C SER A 78 9.64 22.67 -14.32
N THR A 79 10.88 23.08 -14.61
CA THR A 79 11.88 23.38 -13.56
C THR A 79 11.48 24.62 -12.76
N ALA A 80 11.01 25.68 -13.41
CA ALA A 80 10.55 26.90 -12.73
C ALA A 80 9.30 26.63 -11.89
N TYR A 81 8.36 25.82 -12.40
CA TYR A 81 7.19 25.38 -11.64
C TYR A 81 7.59 24.53 -10.43
N GLY A 82 8.48 23.54 -10.61
CA GLY A 82 8.97 22.71 -9.50
C GLY A 82 9.76 23.52 -8.47
N LEU A 83 10.55 24.50 -8.89
CA LEU A 83 11.23 25.42 -7.97
C LEU A 83 10.23 26.31 -7.23
N TYR A 84 9.24 26.86 -7.93
CA TYR A 84 8.19 27.68 -7.32
C TYR A 84 7.39 26.90 -6.29
N ASP A 85 6.97 25.68 -6.62
CA ASP A 85 6.22 24.79 -5.73
C ASP A 85 7.05 24.38 -4.51
N PHE A 86 8.33 24.06 -4.70
CA PHE A 86 9.25 23.79 -3.59
C PHE A 86 9.49 25.01 -2.69
N TYR A 87 9.64 26.21 -3.28
CA TYR A 87 9.85 27.44 -2.52
C TYR A 87 8.57 27.90 -1.80
N SER A 88 7.41 27.76 -2.42
CA SER A 88 6.11 28.11 -1.84
C SER A 88 5.78 27.17 -0.67
N ALA A 89 6.02 25.86 -0.84
CA ALA A 89 5.88 24.85 0.21
C ALA A 89 6.74 25.17 1.44
N LEU A 90 7.96 25.68 1.22
CA LEU A 90 8.87 26.07 2.30
C LEU A 90 8.57 27.46 2.89
N SER A 91 7.81 28.32 2.23
CA SER A 91 7.35 29.60 2.82
C SER A 91 6.14 29.45 3.74
N LEU A 92 5.48 28.29 3.74
CA LEU A 92 4.35 27.96 4.62
C LEU A 92 4.74 27.77 6.10
N TRP A 93 6.03 27.61 6.38
CA TRP A 93 6.56 27.30 7.71
C TRP A 93 7.23 28.50 8.37
N PRO A 94 7.06 28.68 9.70
CA PRO A 94 7.74 29.73 10.45
C PRO A 94 9.26 29.65 10.29
N LYS A 95 9.92 30.82 10.33
CA LYS A 95 11.37 30.93 10.10
C LYS A 95 12.17 30.15 11.15
N GLU A 96 11.60 30.02 12.34
CA GLU A 96 12.11 29.34 13.52
C GLU A 96 12.35 27.85 13.28
N ILE A 97 11.50 27.18 12.49
CA ILE A 97 11.58 25.72 12.26
C ILE A 97 11.98 25.35 10.84
N LYS A 98 11.84 26.27 9.88
CA LYS A 98 12.07 26.02 8.45
C LYS A 98 13.47 25.48 8.16
N GLY A 99 14.50 26.00 8.83
CA GLY A 99 15.89 25.54 8.67
C GLY A 99 16.07 24.08 9.07
N ASP A 100 15.50 23.71 10.21
CA ASP A 100 15.59 22.37 10.77
C ASP A 100 14.78 21.34 9.99
N LEU A 101 13.55 21.69 9.58
CA LEU A 101 12.74 20.82 8.73
C LEU A 101 13.45 20.49 7.42
N ARG A 102 14.04 21.49 6.75
CA ARG A 102 14.77 21.28 5.50
C ARG A 102 16.02 20.42 5.71
N ALA A 103 16.77 20.67 6.77
CA ALA A 103 17.97 19.88 7.09
C ALA A 103 17.62 18.43 7.43
N GLY A 104 16.55 18.22 8.22
CA GLY A 104 16.05 16.89 8.58
C GLY A 104 15.58 16.09 7.38
N LEU A 105 14.75 16.67 6.51
CA LEU A 105 14.28 16.02 5.28
C LEU A 105 15.43 15.71 4.32
N LYS A 106 16.39 16.63 4.19
CA LYS A 106 17.58 16.39 3.36
C LYS A 106 18.41 15.22 3.90
N ALA A 107 18.63 15.15 5.21
CA ALA A 107 19.38 14.07 5.84
C ALA A 107 18.66 12.71 5.67
N ARG A 108 17.32 12.67 5.81
CA ARG A 108 16.50 11.48 5.55
C ARG A 108 16.73 10.96 4.13
N ASN A 109 16.63 11.84 3.14
CA ASN A 109 16.80 11.48 1.73
C ASN A 109 18.24 11.05 1.39
N GLN A 110 19.22 11.41 2.24
CA GLN A 110 20.61 10.96 2.13
C GLN A 110 20.88 9.63 2.86
N GLY A 111 19.88 9.08 3.56
CA GLY A 111 20.02 7.86 4.37
C GLY A 111 20.66 8.09 5.74
N ASP A 112 20.91 9.35 6.14
CA ASP A 112 21.43 9.67 7.47
C ASP A 112 20.25 9.88 8.44
N LEU A 113 19.70 8.76 8.90
CA LEU A 113 18.50 8.74 9.77
C LEU A 113 18.76 9.39 11.13
N GLY A 114 19.94 9.18 11.72
CA GLY A 114 20.31 9.75 13.01
C GLY A 114 20.44 11.28 12.96
N LEU A 115 21.04 11.83 11.90
CA LEU A 115 21.08 13.28 11.71
C LEU A 115 19.68 13.85 11.41
N SER A 116 18.89 13.13 10.60
CA SER A 116 17.52 13.49 10.28
C SER A 116 16.66 13.63 11.54
N GLU A 117 16.69 12.61 12.41
CA GLU A 117 15.96 12.58 13.67
C GLU A 117 16.29 13.80 14.53
N ARG A 118 17.57 14.14 14.71
CA ARG A 118 17.99 15.28 15.54
C ARG A 118 17.39 16.60 15.06
N TYR A 119 17.43 16.84 13.75
CA TYR A 119 16.84 18.05 13.17
C TYR A 119 15.31 18.06 13.27
N LEU A 120 14.65 16.94 12.95
CA LEU A 120 13.19 16.84 13.00
C LEU A 120 12.66 16.93 14.43
N ARG A 121 13.34 16.32 15.40
CA ARG A 121 12.99 16.39 16.82
C ARG A 121 13.11 17.83 17.34
N ARG A 122 14.20 18.53 16.99
CA ARG A 122 14.36 19.95 17.31
C ARG A 122 13.23 20.80 16.70
N ALA A 123 12.96 20.60 15.41
CA ALA A 123 11.87 21.29 14.73
C ALA A 123 10.51 21.04 15.39
N TYR A 124 10.23 19.78 15.78
CA TYR A 124 8.98 19.41 16.42
C TYR A 124 8.84 20.03 17.81
N THR A 125 9.87 19.94 18.65
CA THR A 125 9.87 20.56 19.99
C THR A 125 9.73 22.08 19.91
N THR A 126 10.43 22.73 18.97
CA THR A 126 10.27 24.18 18.74
C THR A 126 8.87 24.50 18.25
N ALA A 127 8.30 23.70 17.34
CA ALA A 127 6.96 23.94 16.82
C ALA A 127 5.88 23.86 17.90
N LEU A 128 5.99 22.91 18.84
CA LEU A 128 5.07 22.80 20.00
C LEU A 128 5.17 24.00 20.97
N GLY A 129 6.30 24.72 20.98
CA GLY A 129 6.50 25.91 21.80
C GLY A 129 5.99 27.21 21.17
N LEU A 130 5.62 27.19 19.88
CA LEU A 130 5.11 28.37 19.17
C LEU A 130 3.57 28.46 19.29
N PRO A 131 2.99 29.67 19.26
CA PRO A 131 1.55 29.84 19.35
C PRO A 131 0.86 29.29 18.09
N ALA A 132 -0.31 28.64 18.28
CA ALA A 132 -1.08 28.00 17.21
C ALA A 132 -1.40 28.94 16.03
N SER A 133 -1.57 30.24 16.31
CA SER A 133 -1.76 31.30 15.30
C SER A 133 -0.65 31.36 14.24
N THR A 134 0.55 30.88 14.56
CA THR A 134 1.69 30.82 13.63
C THR A 134 1.50 29.76 12.55
N PHE A 135 0.65 28.76 12.81
CA PHE A 135 0.42 27.62 11.94
C PHE A 135 -0.94 27.67 11.21
N GLU A 136 -1.73 28.72 11.41
CA GLU A 136 -3.01 28.91 10.70
C GLU A 136 -2.85 28.90 9.17
N PRO A 137 -3.90 28.52 8.41
CA PRO A 137 -5.23 28.08 8.86
C PRO A 137 -5.31 26.63 9.37
N ASN A 138 -4.23 25.85 9.24
CA ASN A 138 -4.25 24.39 9.44
C ASN A 138 -3.24 23.96 10.50
N ALA A 139 -3.33 24.53 11.71
CA ALA A 139 -2.34 24.32 12.76
C ALA A 139 -2.15 22.84 13.12
N TYR A 140 -3.24 22.10 13.28
CA TYR A 140 -3.21 20.68 13.60
C TYR A 140 -2.50 19.86 12.50
N ILE A 141 -2.89 20.04 11.24
CA ILE A 141 -2.29 19.34 10.10
C ILE A 141 -0.79 19.60 9.98
N LYS A 142 -0.35 20.85 10.15
CA LYS A 142 1.06 21.21 10.07
C LYS A 142 1.85 20.57 11.21
N LEU A 143 1.38 20.68 12.46
CA LEU A 143 2.08 20.11 13.61
C LEU A 143 2.14 18.58 13.57
N THR A 144 1.04 17.93 13.20
CA THR A 144 1.00 16.47 13.02
C THR A 144 1.82 16.00 11.83
N GLY A 145 1.96 16.80 10.76
CA GLY A 145 2.87 16.49 9.65
C GLY A 145 4.34 16.40 10.07
N ILE A 146 4.79 17.30 10.96
CA ILE A 146 6.15 17.22 11.55
C ILE A 146 6.28 15.95 12.40
N ALA A 147 5.29 15.67 13.26
CA ALA A 147 5.29 14.49 14.11
C ALA A 147 5.37 13.19 13.29
N ILE A 148 4.57 13.09 12.24
CA ILE A 148 4.54 11.96 11.30
C ILE A 148 5.91 11.78 10.64
N THR A 149 6.52 12.86 10.16
CA THR A 149 7.83 12.79 9.50
C THR A 149 8.90 12.29 10.46
N LEU A 150 8.89 12.78 11.69
CA LEU A 150 9.80 12.33 12.75
C LEU A 150 9.57 10.86 13.09
N ALA A 151 8.31 10.44 13.28
CA ALA A 151 7.96 9.07 13.59
C ALA A 151 8.37 8.12 12.45
N GLY A 152 8.16 8.50 11.19
CA GLY A 152 8.60 7.71 10.03
C GLY A 152 10.13 7.51 10.00
N VAL A 153 10.92 8.53 10.33
CA VAL A 153 12.39 8.38 10.45
C VAL A 153 12.76 7.43 11.58
N LEU A 154 12.05 7.49 12.72
CA LEU A 154 12.26 6.57 13.84
C LEU A 154 11.89 5.13 13.47
N GLU A 155 10.84 4.92 12.67
CA GLU A 155 10.49 3.59 12.13
C GLU A 155 11.58 3.09 11.16
N ASP A 156 12.05 3.94 10.25
CA ASP A 156 13.11 3.60 9.29
C ASP A 156 14.43 3.22 10.01
N ASP A 157 14.68 3.81 11.19
CA ASP A 157 15.84 3.53 12.07
C ASP A 157 15.62 2.32 13.01
N GLY A 158 14.47 1.63 12.90
CA GLY A 158 14.13 0.46 13.73
C GLY A 158 13.70 0.78 15.17
N ARG A 159 13.48 2.06 15.50
CA ARG A 159 13.08 2.55 16.84
C ARG A 159 11.56 2.67 16.94
N ALA A 160 10.89 1.54 16.69
CA ALA A 160 9.43 1.46 16.59
C ALA A 160 8.67 1.99 17.83
N ARG A 161 9.19 1.76 19.04
CA ARG A 161 8.55 2.22 20.27
C ARG A 161 8.58 3.74 20.41
N GLU A 162 9.67 4.38 20.02
CA GLU A 162 9.76 5.84 20.06
C GLU A 162 8.88 6.47 18.98
N ALA A 163 8.83 5.87 17.79
CA ALA A 163 7.91 6.28 16.73
C ALA A 163 6.44 6.20 17.20
N TRP A 164 6.08 5.10 17.87
CA TRP A 164 4.77 4.91 18.48
C TRP A 164 4.40 6.05 19.43
N ASP A 165 5.30 6.39 20.36
CA ASP A 165 5.05 7.44 21.35
C ASP A 165 4.84 8.81 20.67
N VAL A 166 5.54 9.09 19.56
CA VAL A 166 5.33 10.30 18.75
C VAL A 166 3.95 10.30 18.07
N TYR A 167 3.51 9.18 17.50
CA TYR A 167 2.17 9.07 16.89
C TYR A 167 1.04 9.20 17.93
N VAL A 168 1.18 8.56 19.09
CA VAL A 168 0.22 8.72 20.20
C VAL A 168 0.17 10.17 20.67
N GLY A 169 1.33 10.81 20.79
CA GLY A 169 1.45 12.24 21.11
C GLY A 169 0.70 13.12 20.11
N ALA A 170 0.74 12.79 18.82
CA ALA A 170 0.02 13.51 17.77
C ALA A 170 -1.51 13.47 17.92
N LEU A 171 -2.05 12.45 18.60
CA LEU A 171 -3.49 12.29 18.89
C LEU A 171 -3.88 12.74 20.31
N SER A 172 -2.96 13.32 21.07
CA SER A 172 -3.21 13.77 22.44
C SER A 172 -3.70 15.24 22.53
N PRO A 173 -4.48 15.60 23.57
CA PRO A 173 -4.81 16.99 23.89
C PRO A 173 -3.55 17.66 24.48
N PRO A 174 -2.70 18.29 23.64
CA PRO A 174 -2.99 19.66 23.23
C PRO A 174 -3.27 19.82 21.73
N LEU A 175 -2.84 18.87 20.89
CA LEU A 175 -2.96 19.00 19.43
C LEU A 175 -4.40 18.81 18.97
N THR A 176 -5.13 17.85 19.54
CA THR A 176 -6.54 17.65 19.21
C THR A 176 -7.43 18.83 19.62
N ASN A 177 -7.04 19.59 20.65
CA ASN A 177 -7.76 20.82 21.05
C ASN A 177 -7.67 21.93 20.00
N LEU A 178 -6.61 21.94 19.17
CA LEU A 178 -6.45 22.92 18.08
C LEU A 178 -7.51 22.78 16.98
N MET A 179 -8.18 21.62 16.91
CA MET A 179 -9.30 21.40 16.00
C MET A 179 -10.55 22.17 16.42
N SER A 180 -10.77 22.30 17.74
CA SER A 180 -11.99 22.91 18.29
C SER A 180 -11.96 24.44 18.25
N SER A 181 -10.77 25.05 18.15
CA SER A 181 -10.59 26.50 18.12
C SER A 181 -11.00 27.19 16.81
N ASN A 182 -11.25 26.44 15.74
CA ASN A 182 -11.58 26.97 14.40
C ASN A 182 -13.07 26.83 14.01
N ILE A 183 -14.00 26.85 14.98
CA ILE A 183 -15.44 26.96 14.70
C ILE A 183 -15.91 28.41 14.98
N PRO A 184 -15.82 29.36 14.03
CA PRO A 184 -16.60 30.58 14.11
C PRO A 184 -18.07 30.23 13.91
N SER A 185 -18.91 30.60 14.89
CA SER A 185 -20.36 30.51 14.78
C SER A 185 -20.84 31.32 13.56
N GLY A 186 -21.13 30.65 12.44
CA GLY A 186 -21.86 31.24 11.30
C GLY A 186 -21.15 31.30 9.94
N SER A 187 -19.96 30.70 9.74
CA SER A 187 -19.34 30.63 8.40
C SER A 187 -18.84 29.21 8.08
N SER A 188 -19.00 28.80 6.82
CA SER A 188 -18.89 27.43 6.29
C SER A 188 -17.70 26.63 6.83
N ALA A 189 -17.96 25.82 7.85
CA ALA A 189 -17.01 25.05 8.66
C ALA A 189 -16.57 23.70 8.04
N SER A 190 -16.70 23.49 6.73
CA SER A 190 -16.64 22.14 6.14
C SER A 190 -15.22 21.65 5.78
N GLY A 191 -14.26 22.57 5.53
CA GLY A 191 -12.94 22.21 4.99
C GLY A 191 -11.91 21.71 6.01
N SER A 192 -11.70 22.46 7.11
CA SER A 192 -10.67 22.15 8.12
C SER A 192 -10.98 20.88 8.91
N SER A 193 -12.24 20.69 9.30
CA SER A 193 -12.69 19.55 10.11
C SER A 193 -12.51 18.21 9.41
N THR A 194 -12.76 18.14 8.09
CA THR A 194 -12.63 16.90 7.32
C THR A 194 -11.18 16.47 7.14
N ALA A 195 -10.26 17.42 6.93
CA ALA A 195 -8.83 17.11 6.85
C ALA A 195 -8.27 16.66 8.21
N ASP A 196 -8.70 17.30 9.30
CA ASP A 196 -8.27 16.98 10.66
C ASP A 196 -8.71 15.57 11.08
N ILE A 197 -9.97 15.21 10.81
CA ILE A 197 -10.50 13.87 11.11
C ILE A 197 -9.82 12.82 10.23
N ALA A 198 -9.57 13.12 8.95
CA ALA A 198 -8.85 12.21 8.08
C ALA A 198 -7.41 11.98 8.54
N ARG A 199 -6.75 13.02 9.05
CA ARG A 199 -5.44 12.90 9.70
C ARG A 199 -5.51 12.04 10.96
N GLN A 200 -6.52 12.20 11.81
CA GLN A 200 -6.71 11.33 12.98
C GLN A 200 -6.90 9.87 12.58
N MET A 201 -7.81 9.60 11.64
CA MET A 201 -8.08 8.26 11.12
C MET A 201 -6.79 7.61 10.61
N ALA A 202 -6.01 8.35 9.82
CA ALA A 202 -4.77 7.89 9.22
C ALA A 202 -3.71 7.51 10.28
N ILE A 203 -3.45 8.37 11.28
CA ILE A 203 -2.51 8.09 12.39
C ILE A 203 -3.01 6.89 13.22
N SER A 204 -4.31 6.82 13.47
CA SER A 204 -4.90 5.73 14.28
C SER A 204 -4.82 4.38 13.56
N HIS A 205 -5.02 4.38 12.24
CA HIS A 205 -4.84 3.17 11.43
C HIS A 205 -3.39 2.69 11.49
N LYS A 206 -2.42 3.60 11.35
CA LYS A 206 -0.99 3.31 11.47
C LYS A 206 -0.63 2.78 12.86
N LEU A 207 -1.17 3.35 13.93
CA LEU A 207 -1.02 2.82 15.28
C LEU A 207 -1.60 1.39 15.39
N GLY A 208 -2.76 1.11 14.81
CA GLY A 208 -3.28 -0.26 14.74
C GLY A 208 -2.30 -1.24 14.06
N GLU A 209 -1.72 -0.86 12.93
CA GLU A 209 -0.72 -1.68 12.22
C GLU A 209 0.57 -1.87 13.03
N MET A 210 1.08 -0.82 13.66
CA MET A 210 2.28 -0.91 14.50
C MET A 210 2.05 -1.81 15.72
N ALA A 211 0.86 -1.76 16.33
CA ALA A 211 0.54 -2.58 17.48
C ALA A 211 0.62 -4.07 17.15
N GLU A 212 0.12 -4.44 15.96
CA GLU A 212 0.23 -5.79 15.42
C GLU A 212 1.68 -6.15 15.06
N ALA A 213 2.34 -5.32 14.25
CA ALA A 213 3.66 -5.61 13.69
C ALA A 213 4.75 -5.75 14.78
N TYR A 214 4.67 -4.92 15.82
CA TYR A 214 5.63 -4.90 16.92
C TYR A 214 5.12 -5.52 18.22
N GLN A 215 3.91 -6.12 18.20
CA GLN A 215 3.30 -6.79 19.34
C GLN A 215 3.21 -5.91 20.60
N PHE A 216 2.75 -4.67 20.45
CA PHE A 216 2.59 -3.74 21.58
C PHE A 216 1.40 -4.07 22.50
N GLY A 217 0.59 -5.07 22.13
CA GLY A 217 -0.48 -5.65 22.96
C GLY A 217 -1.85 -5.53 22.29
N ASP A 218 -2.66 -6.57 22.45
CA ASP A 218 -3.96 -6.72 21.79
C ASP A 218 -4.92 -5.57 22.14
N ALA A 219 -4.90 -5.10 23.40
CA ALA A 219 -5.73 -3.99 23.84
C ALA A 219 -5.42 -2.66 23.15
N GLU A 220 -4.13 -2.38 22.88
CA GLU A 220 -3.75 -1.18 22.13
C GLU A 220 -4.09 -1.35 20.65
N GLU A 221 -3.89 -2.54 20.08
CA GLU A 221 -4.29 -2.83 18.69
C GLU A 221 -5.79 -2.58 18.47
N GLU A 222 -6.66 -3.17 19.30
CA GLU A 222 -8.11 -3.02 19.20
C GLU A 222 -8.53 -1.57 19.34
N LYS A 223 -7.99 -0.87 20.35
CA LYS A 223 -8.27 0.54 20.63
C LYS A 223 -8.00 1.41 19.42
N TRP A 224 -6.82 1.31 18.80
CA TRP A 224 -6.45 2.17 17.69
C TRP A 224 -7.17 1.80 16.38
N ARG A 225 -7.41 0.51 16.12
CA ARG A 225 -8.21 0.09 14.96
C ARG A 225 -9.68 0.51 15.08
N THR A 226 -10.26 0.41 16.27
CA THR A 226 -11.62 0.88 16.55
C THR A 226 -11.71 2.39 16.36
N TYR A 227 -10.78 3.15 16.95
CA TYR A 227 -10.74 4.59 16.80
C TYR A 227 -10.55 5.03 15.33
N ALA A 228 -9.74 4.32 14.55
CA ALA A 228 -9.62 4.55 13.11
C ALA A 228 -10.95 4.33 12.37
N LEU A 229 -11.68 3.25 12.68
CA LEU A 229 -12.99 2.98 12.09
C LEU A 229 -14.02 4.06 12.47
N GLU A 230 -14.09 4.45 13.73
CA GLU A 230 -14.96 5.54 14.20
C GLU A 230 -14.69 6.84 13.45
N LYS A 231 -13.41 7.22 13.28
CA LYS A 231 -13.05 8.43 12.52
C LYS A 231 -13.38 8.33 11.05
N SER A 232 -13.29 7.14 10.47
CA SER A 232 -13.80 6.94 9.11
C SER A 232 -15.32 7.18 9.04
N LEU A 233 -16.10 6.75 10.03
CA LEU A 233 -17.56 6.99 10.05
C LEU A 233 -17.89 8.48 10.25
N ASP A 234 -17.12 9.18 11.09
CA ASP A 234 -17.23 10.64 11.27
C ASP A 234 -17.01 11.38 9.93
N LEU A 235 -15.99 10.98 9.15
CA LEU A 235 -15.77 11.52 7.80
C LEU A 235 -16.94 11.27 6.86
N GLN A 236 -17.53 10.07 6.90
CA GLN A 236 -18.66 9.73 6.05
C GLN A 236 -19.86 10.63 6.33
N ARG A 237 -20.15 10.89 7.61
CA ARG A 237 -21.23 11.79 8.05
C ARG A 237 -21.01 13.23 7.56
N LEU A 238 -19.78 13.72 7.65
CA LEU A 238 -19.43 15.07 7.20
C LEU A 238 -19.48 15.24 5.68
N ARG A 239 -19.11 14.20 4.92
CA ARG A 239 -19.22 14.22 3.45
C ARG A 239 -20.65 14.13 2.96
N ALA A 240 -21.54 13.48 3.72
CA ALA A 240 -22.96 13.44 3.37
C ALA A 240 -23.63 14.83 3.46
N THR A 241 -23.05 15.77 4.20
CA THR A 241 -23.62 17.10 4.46
C THR A 241 -22.95 18.25 3.71
N ALA A 242 -21.86 18.00 2.96
CA ALA A 242 -21.12 19.03 2.21
C ALA A 242 -20.78 18.58 0.77
N PRO A 243 -20.82 19.47 -0.23
CA PRO A 243 -20.40 19.15 -1.59
C PRO A 243 -18.88 18.82 -1.65
N PRO A 244 -18.45 18.00 -2.62
CA PRO A 244 -17.06 17.57 -2.74
C PRO A 244 -16.21 18.70 -3.35
N GLU A 245 -15.72 19.63 -2.53
CA GLU A 245 -14.74 20.64 -2.96
C GLU A 245 -13.34 20.34 -2.41
N GLY A 246 -12.33 20.37 -3.29
CA GLY A 246 -10.92 20.78 -3.09
C GLY A 246 -10.04 20.07 -2.04
N VAL A 247 -10.59 19.72 -0.88
CA VAL A 247 -9.90 19.13 0.27
C VAL A 247 -9.32 17.76 -0.08
N TYR A 248 -9.95 17.04 -1.02
CA TYR A 248 -9.53 15.70 -1.41
C TYR A 248 -8.10 15.67 -1.99
N GLU A 249 -7.74 16.65 -2.83
CA GLU A 249 -6.40 16.74 -3.39
C GLU A 249 -5.38 17.30 -2.41
N GLN A 250 -5.80 18.22 -1.54
CA GLN A 250 -4.92 18.71 -0.48
C GLN A 250 -4.61 17.61 0.56
N LEU A 251 -5.61 16.77 0.86
CA LEU A 251 -5.53 15.60 1.72
C LEU A 251 -4.68 14.49 1.08
N LYS A 252 -4.80 14.27 -0.23
CA LYS A 252 -3.94 13.33 -0.97
C LYS A 252 -2.46 13.73 -0.83
N THR A 253 -2.12 15.00 -1.08
CA THR A 253 -0.74 15.51 -0.90
C THR A 253 -0.26 15.39 0.55
N LEU A 254 -1.16 15.49 1.52
CA LEU A 254 -0.87 15.41 2.96
C LEU A 254 -0.83 13.97 3.53
N LEU A 255 -1.50 12.99 2.90
CA LEU A 255 -1.49 11.58 3.30
C LEU A 255 -0.34 10.79 2.66
N SER A 256 0.18 11.25 1.52
CA SER A 256 1.38 10.70 0.88
C SER A 256 2.58 10.60 1.85
N ASP A 257 2.64 11.48 2.86
CA ASP A 257 3.73 11.51 3.84
C ASP A 257 3.67 10.36 4.89
N LEU A 258 2.51 9.72 5.08
CA LEU A 258 2.32 8.72 6.15
C LEU A 258 2.71 7.28 5.71
N HIS A 259 3.21 7.08 4.49
CA HIS A 259 3.41 5.74 3.90
C HIS A 259 2.18 4.83 4.06
N LEU A 260 0.99 5.42 4.22
CA LEU A 260 -0.22 4.65 4.19
C LEU A 260 -0.39 4.16 2.76
N PRO A 261 -0.74 2.88 2.56
CA PRO A 261 -0.97 2.37 1.23
C PRO A 261 -1.90 3.31 0.44
N ASN A 262 -1.52 3.69 -0.78
CA ASN A 262 -2.15 4.78 -1.55
C ASN A 262 -3.65 4.60 -1.77
N TRP A 263 -4.17 3.39 -1.64
CA TRP A 263 -5.59 3.12 -1.71
C TRP A 263 -6.42 3.71 -0.56
N THR A 264 -5.80 4.00 0.58
CA THR A 264 -6.41 4.79 1.66
C THR A 264 -6.62 6.25 1.25
N SER A 265 -6.11 6.67 0.08
CA SER A 265 -6.36 8.00 -0.46
C SER A 265 -7.68 8.11 -1.23
N ASP A 266 -8.40 7.03 -1.56
CA ASP A 266 -9.77 7.11 -2.17
C ASP A 266 -10.85 6.96 -1.08
N ALA A 267 -12.02 7.59 -1.27
CA ALA A 267 -13.04 7.75 -0.23
C ALA A 267 -13.57 6.39 0.19
N ARG A 268 -13.70 5.47 -0.77
CA ARG A 268 -14.04 4.06 -0.52
C ARG A 268 -12.96 3.35 0.29
N GLY A 269 -11.69 3.60 -0.03
CA GLY A 269 -10.56 3.03 0.71
C GLY A 269 -10.44 3.56 2.13
N GLN A 270 -10.75 4.82 2.38
CA GLN A 270 -10.73 5.44 3.72
C GLN A 270 -11.67 4.76 4.71
N HIS A 271 -12.80 4.21 4.23
CA HIS A 271 -13.73 3.46 5.08
C HIS A 271 -13.45 1.95 5.05
N ALA A 272 -13.07 1.40 3.90
CA ALA A 272 -12.79 -0.02 3.76
C ALA A 272 -11.53 -0.46 4.51
N ALA A 273 -10.48 0.38 4.58
CA ALA A 273 -9.22 0.01 5.24
C ALA A 273 -9.40 -0.26 6.73
N PRO A 274 -9.95 0.68 7.51
CA PRO A 274 -10.09 0.48 8.94
C PRO A 274 -11.07 -0.66 9.25
N ALA A 275 -12.14 -0.81 8.45
CA ALA A 275 -13.11 -1.89 8.61
C ALA A 275 -12.48 -3.29 8.37
N ALA A 276 -11.75 -3.47 7.26
CA ALA A 276 -11.08 -4.73 6.95
C ALA A 276 -10.02 -5.08 7.99
N SER A 277 -9.30 -4.06 8.44
CA SER A 277 -8.23 -4.15 9.43
C SER A 277 -8.75 -4.56 10.81
N LEU A 278 -9.84 -3.94 11.27
CA LEU A 278 -10.51 -4.34 12.52
C LEU A 278 -11.14 -5.74 12.40
N ALA A 279 -11.70 -6.08 11.22
CA ALA A 279 -12.20 -7.43 10.96
C ALA A 279 -11.09 -8.49 11.07
N ALA A 280 -9.90 -8.20 10.54
CA ALA A 280 -8.74 -9.08 10.63
C ALA A 280 -8.26 -9.27 12.09
N TYR A 281 -8.27 -8.20 12.88
CA TYR A 281 -8.03 -8.30 14.33
C TYR A 281 -9.01 -9.26 15.00
N TYR A 282 -10.32 -9.06 14.82
CA TYR A 282 -11.33 -9.93 15.44
C TYR A 282 -11.28 -11.37 14.92
N ALA A 283 -10.95 -11.57 13.64
CA ALA A 283 -10.76 -12.88 13.05
C ALA A 283 -9.63 -13.67 13.73
N ARG A 284 -8.49 -13.02 13.99
CA ARG A 284 -7.35 -13.66 14.70
C ARG A 284 -7.67 -14.00 16.15
N HIS A 285 -8.52 -13.20 16.78
CA HIS A 285 -8.99 -13.42 18.16
C HIS A 285 -10.20 -14.36 18.24
N ASN A 286 -10.55 -15.02 17.13
CA ASN A 286 -11.68 -15.94 17.03
C ASN A 286 -13.04 -15.31 17.42
N ASN A 287 -13.16 -13.99 17.28
CA ASN A 287 -14.39 -13.25 17.49
C ASN A 287 -15.15 -13.10 16.17
N LEU A 288 -15.84 -14.18 15.80
CA LEU A 288 -16.53 -14.30 14.52
C LEU A 288 -17.71 -13.34 14.40
N GLU A 289 -18.37 -13.06 15.53
CA GLU A 289 -19.55 -12.20 15.61
C GLU A 289 -19.23 -10.77 15.17
N TYR A 290 -18.03 -10.25 15.46
CA TYR A 290 -17.59 -8.95 14.98
C TYR A 290 -16.83 -9.02 13.65
N ALA A 291 -16.01 -10.05 13.43
CA ALA A 291 -15.22 -10.15 12.20
C ALA A 291 -16.09 -10.27 10.94
N MET A 292 -17.12 -11.11 10.96
CA MET A 292 -17.93 -11.39 9.77
C MET A 292 -18.70 -10.15 9.27
N PRO A 293 -19.46 -9.41 10.10
CA PRO A 293 -20.15 -8.20 9.65
C PRO A 293 -19.19 -7.12 9.13
N LEU A 294 -18.02 -6.96 9.75
CA LEU A 294 -17.03 -5.98 9.30
C LEU A 294 -16.44 -6.34 7.93
N TYR A 295 -16.15 -7.62 7.68
CA TYR A 295 -15.71 -8.07 6.35
C TYR A 295 -16.80 -7.90 5.29
N LEU A 296 -18.04 -8.27 5.59
CA LEU A 296 -19.17 -8.07 4.66
C LEU A 296 -19.36 -6.58 4.36
N LYS A 297 -19.28 -5.72 5.38
CA LYS A 297 -19.36 -4.28 5.19
C LYS A 297 -18.23 -3.75 4.31
N THR A 298 -17.03 -4.27 4.49
CA THR A 298 -15.87 -3.95 3.66
C THR A 298 -16.13 -4.32 2.19
N LEU A 299 -16.72 -5.49 1.92
CA LEU A 299 -17.06 -5.91 0.56
C LEU A 299 -18.09 -5.00 -0.10
N GLU A 300 -19.11 -4.53 0.63
CA GLU A 300 -20.09 -3.57 0.10
C GLU A 300 -19.41 -2.28 -0.39
N LEU A 301 -18.36 -1.83 0.32
CA LEU A 301 -17.61 -0.62 -0.03
C LEU A 301 -16.68 -0.84 -1.24
N LEU A 302 -16.07 -2.02 -1.34
CA LEU A 302 -15.11 -2.36 -2.39
C LEU A 302 -15.75 -2.91 -3.67
N MET A 303 -16.99 -3.39 -3.61
CA MET A 303 -17.73 -3.97 -4.73
C MET A 303 -19.14 -3.37 -4.81
N PRO A 304 -19.27 -2.08 -5.13
CA PRO A 304 -20.57 -1.43 -5.17
C PRO A 304 -21.43 -1.96 -6.32
N ALA A 305 -22.73 -2.08 -6.07
CA ALA A 305 -23.70 -2.48 -7.07
C ALA A 305 -24.10 -1.30 -7.98
N PRO A 306 -24.55 -1.56 -9.22
CA PRO A 306 -25.16 -0.55 -10.07
C PRO A 306 -26.27 0.21 -9.33
N PRO A 307 -26.41 1.54 -9.52
CA PRO A 307 -25.83 2.37 -10.57
C PRO A 307 -24.45 2.97 -10.24
N GLN A 308 -23.82 2.60 -9.12
CA GLN A 308 -22.54 3.17 -8.73
C GLN A 308 -21.42 2.72 -9.68
N PRO A 309 -20.44 3.59 -9.99
CA PRO A 309 -19.32 3.21 -10.83
C PRO A 309 -18.48 2.11 -10.15
N PRO A 310 -17.91 1.19 -10.93
CA PRO A 310 -17.07 0.13 -10.38
C PRO A 310 -15.93 0.73 -9.54
N ALA A 311 -15.52 0.00 -8.51
CA ALA A 311 -14.37 0.33 -7.69
C ALA A 311 -13.07 0.33 -8.51
N GLN A 312 -12.01 0.97 -8.05
CA GLN A 312 -10.73 0.95 -8.74
C GLN A 312 -10.11 -0.46 -8.75
N PHE A 313 -9.19 -0.74 -9.67
CA PHE A 313 -8.50 -2.04 -9.78
C PHE A 313 -7.96 -2.54 -8.43
N ALA A 314 -7.19 -1.70 -7.73
CA ALA A 314 -6.65 -2.02 -6.41
C ALA A 314 -7.72 -2.38 -5.36
N GLN A 315 -8.89 -1.74 -5.42
CA GLN A 315 -10.00 -2.01 -4.50
C GLN A 315 -10.67 -3.36 -4.79
N ARG A 316 -10.83 -3.71 -6.07
CA ARG A 316 -11.39 -5.01 -6.46
C ARG A 316 -10.47 -6.17 -6.11
N CYS A 317 -9.15 -5.98 -6.24
CA CYS A 317 -8.16 -6.93 -5.75
C CYS A 317 -8.22 -7.12 -4.23
N ARG A 318 -8.42 -6.03 -3.47
CA ARG A 318 -8.68 -6.14 -2.02
C ARG A 318 -10.00 -6.79 -1.66
N ALA A 319 -11.04 -6.60 -2.47
CA ALA A 319 -12.29 -7.34 -2.29
C ALA A 319 -12.04 -8.85 -2.41
N ALA A 320 -11.25 -9.29 -3.39
CA ALA A 320 -10.85 -10.69 -3.50
C ALA A 320 -10.11 -11.18 -2.25
N GLN A 321 -9.23 -10.35 -1.66
CA GLN A 321 -8.53 -10.69 -0.43
C GLN A 321 -9.50 -10.88 0.74
N VAL A 322 -10.44 -9.95 0.91
CA VAL A 322 -11.49 -10.03 1.94
C VAL A 322 -12.34 -11.29 1.74
N MET A 323 -12.72 -11.64 0.52
CA MET A 323 -13.47 -12.88 0.22
C MET A 323 -12.68 -14.13 0.65
N ASN A 324 -11.37 -14.16 0.39
CA ASN A 324 -10.52 -15.27 0.84
C ASN A 324 -10.40 -15.30 2.38
N ASN A 325 -10.31 -14.14 3.03
CA ASN A 325 -10.29 -14.05 4.49
C ASN A 325 -11.61 -14.53 5.11
N ILE A 326 -12.77 -14.23 4.50
CA ILE A 326 -14.06 -14.77 4.92
C ILE A 326 -14.09 -16.30 4.80
N SER A 327 -13.57 -16.86 3.71
CA SER A 327 -13.45 -18.31 3.55
C SER A 327 -12.64 -18.94 4.70
N ALA A 328 -11.48 -18.36 5.01
CA ALA A 328 -10.64 -18.82 6.11
C ALA A 328 -11.31 -18.64 7.48
N LEU A 329 -12.06 -17.54 7.68
CA LEU A 329 -12.81 -17.24 8.89
C LEU A 329 -13.90 -18.28 9.15
N ILE A 330 -14.67 -18.65 8.13
CA ILE A 330 -15.71 -19.69 8.26
C ILE A 330 -15.07 -21.02 8.67
N MET A 331 -13.90 -21.32 8.11
CA MET A 331 -13.17 -22.55 8.40
C MET A 331 -12.32 -22.51 9.68
N SER A 332 -12.32 -21.39 10.42
CA SER A 332 -11.73 -21.36 11.77
C SER A 332 -12.62 -22.09 12.78
N GLN A 333 -13.91 -22.24 12.47
CA GLN A 333 -14.86 -23.05 13.22
C GLN A 333 -14.68 -24.55 12.96
N PRO A 334 -15.18 -25.43 13.86
CA PRO A 334 -15.24 -26.86 13.59
C PRO A 334 -15.89 -27.15 12.22
N PRO A 335 -15.20 -27.87 11.31
CA PRO A 335 -15.62 -27.97 9.92
C PRO A 335 -16.87 -28.84 9.76
N THR A 336 -18.00 -28.21 9.44
CA THR A 336 -19.24 -28.89 9.03
C THR A 336 -19.38 -28.91 7.50
N PRO A 337 -20.17 -29.81 6.90
CA PRO A 337 -20.45 -29.77 5.47
C PRO A 337 -20.99 -28.41 5.00
N ALA A 338 -21.86 -27.77 5.80
CA ALA A 338 -22.41 -26.45 5.50
C ALA A 338 -21.33 -25.35 5.52
N PHE A 339 -20.48 -25.32 6.56
CA PHE A 339 -19.38 -24.36 6.64
C PHE A 339 -18.37 -24.55 5.52
N ARG A 340 -18.05 -25.80 5.16
CA ARG A 340 -17.18 -26.08 4.00
C ARG A 340 -17.77 -25.53 2.70
N ALA A 341 -19.04 -25.80 2.42
CA ALA A 341 -19.70 -25.29 1.22
C ALA A 341 -19.71 -23.75 1.17
N GLN A 342 -19.98 -23.11 2.30
CA GLN A 342 -19.97 -21.64 2.40
C GLN A 342 -18.56 -21.07 2.21
N ALA A 343 -17.55 -21.65 2.86
CA ALA A 343 -16.16 -21.25 2.71
C ALA A 343 -15.67 -21.46 1.27
N GLU A 344 -16.08 -22.55 0.63
CA GLU A 344 -15.75 -22.83 -0.76
C GLU A 344 -16.34 -21.78 -1.70
N ALA A 345 -17.61 -21.40 -1.50
CA ALA A 345 -18.25 -20.35 -2.30
C ALA A 345 -17.47 -19.02 -2.23
N TRP A 346 -17.02 -18.63 -1.03
CA TRP A 346 -16.20 -17.42 -0.84
C TRP A 346 -14.81 -17.54 -1.46
N ALA A 347 -14.12 -18.69 -1.29
CA ALA A 347 -12.82 -18.92 -1.91
C ALA A 347 -12.90 -18.93 -3.44
N ARG A 348 -13.93 -19.58 -4.00
CA ARG A 348 -14.20 -19.56 -5.44
C ARG A 348 -14.43 -18.13 -5.93
N LYS A 349 -15.21 -17.32 -5.20
CA LYS A 349 -15.45 -15.94 -5.59
C LYS A 349 -14.18 -15.09 -5.54
N SER A 350 -13.33 -15.31 -4.54
CA SER A 350 -12.01 -14.69 -4.46
C SER A 350 -11.15 -14.99 -5.69
N VAL A 351 -11.09 -16.26 -6.10
CA VAL A 351 -10.36 -16.70 -7.30
C VAL A 351 -10.95 -16.10 -8.57
N GLU A 352 -12.28 -16.08 -8.70
CA GLU A 352 -12.99 -15.50 -9.84
C GLU A 352 -12.65 -14.01 -10.00
N VAL A 353 -12.81 -13.22 -8.93
CA VAL A 353 -12.49 -11.78 -8.95
C VAL A 353 -11.00 -11.57 -9.21
N GLY A 354 -10.11 -12.29 -8.50
CA GLY A 354 -8.66 -12.16 -8.67
C GLY A 354 -8.18 -12.46 -10.09
N SER A 355 -8.66 -13.56 -10.70
CA SER A 355 -8.33 -13.90 -12.10
C SER A 355 -8.83 -12.84 -13.08
N GLN A 356 -10.08 -12.41 -12.94
CA GLN A 356 -10.69 -11.43 -13.83
C GLN A 356 -9.89 -10.11 -13.82
N GLU A 357 -9.50 -9.64 -12.63
CA GLU A 357 -8.77 -8.39 -12.48
C GLU A 357 -7.34 -8.46 -13.04
N LEU A 358 -6.63 -9.57 -12.80
CA LEU A 358 -5.30 -9.79 -13.36
C LEU A 358 -5.32 -9.90 -14.89
N LEU A 359 -6.35 -10.54 -15.46
CA LEU A 359 -6.54 -10.65 -16.91
C LEU A 359 -6.93 -9.32 -17.55
N ALA A 360 -7.75 -8.51 -16.87
CA ALA A 360 -8.14 -7.20 -17.35
C ALA A 360 -7.02 -6.16 -17.30
N ASN A 361 -6.03 -6.36 -16.41
CA ASN A 361 -4.93 -5.42 -16.17
C ASN A 361 -3.54 -6.09 -16.29
N PRO A 362 -3.19 -6.68 -17.46
CA PRO A 362 -1.97 -7.47 -17.60
C PRO A 362 -0.68 -6.64 -17.56
N ASN A 363 -0.78 -5.33 -17.79
CA ASN A 363 0.35 -4.40 -17.83
C ASN A 363 0.04 -3.17 -16.96
N PRO A 364 0.28 -3.24 -15.64
CA PRO A 364 0.07 -2.11 -14.74
C PRO A 364 0.95 -0.91 -15.15
N LYS A 365 0.34 0.28 -15.22
CA LYS A 365 0.99 1.47 -15.81
C LYS A 365 1.64 2.35 -14.75
N THR A 366 0.98 2.53 -13.61
CA THR A 366 1.49 3.33 -12.50
C THR A 366 2.17 2.44 -11.46
N ASP A 367 2.95 3.02 -10.55
CA ASP A 367 3.57 2.23 -9.48
C ASP A 367 2.51 1.68 -8.51
N GLU A 368 1.40 2.38 -8.32
CA GLU A 368 0.25 1.91 -7.57
C GLU A 368 -0.42 0.70 -8.23
N ASP A 369 -0.61 0.74 -9.55
CA ASP A 369 -1.15 -0.40 -10.28
C ASP A 369 -0.24 -1.62 -10.18
N LYS A 370 1.09 -1.43 -10.15
CA LYS A 370 2.06 -2.52 -10.00
C LYS A 370 1.97 -3.16 -8.62
N GLU A 371 1.88 -2.34 -7.58
CA GLU A 371 1.69 -2.81 -6.21
C GLU A 371 0.36 -3.56 -6.07
N ALA A 372 -0.73 -2.98 -6.57
CA ALA A 372 -2.04 -3.61 -6.60
C ALA A 372 -2.03 -4.93 -7.40
N PHE A 373 -1.32 -4.99 -8.52
CA PHE A 373 -1.18 -6.21 -9.32
C PHE A 373 -0.46 -7.32 -8.54
N LEU A 374 0.62 -6.98 -7.82
CA LEU A 374 1.33 -7.92 -6.94
C LEU A 374 0.45 -8.37 -5.77
N GLU A 375 -0.29 -7.47 -5.14
CA GLU A 375 -1.25 -7.76 -4.06
C GLU A 375 -2.35 -8.72 -4.56
N CYS A 376 -2.89 -8.46 -5.75
CA CYS A 376 -3.90 -9.28 -6.41
C CYS A 376 -3.36 -10.68 -6.73
N GLY A 377 -2.15 -10.76 -7.30
CA GLY A 377 -1.49 -12.02 -7.62
C GLY A 377 -1.19 -12.86 -6.38
N THR A 378 -0.77 -12.21 -5.29
CA THR A 378 -0.54 -12.86 -3.99
C THR A 378 -1.86 -13.41 -3.44
N THR A 379 -2.90 -12.58 -3.42
CA THR A 379 -4.24 -12.97 -3.01
C THR A 379 -4.76 -14.16 -3.80
N MET A 380 -4.61 -14.12 -5.12
CA MET A 380 -5.02 -15.19 -6.02
C MET A 380 -4.29 -16.51 -5.74
N THR A 381 -2.97 -16.44 -5.50
CA THR A 381 -2.15 -17.59 -5.14
C THR A 381 -2.69 -18.27 -3.87
N VAL A 382 -2.96 -17.48 -2.83
CA VAL A 382 -3.47 -17.97 -1.55
C VAL A 382 -4.91 -18.48 -1.67
N ALA A 383 -5.76 -17.80 -2.43
CA ALA A 383 -7.15 -18.20 -2.66
C ALA A 383 -7.24 -19.54 -3.39
N LEU A 384 -6.40 -19.76 -4.41
CA LEU A 384 -6.28 -21.05 -5.11
C LEU A 384 -5.85 -22.17 -4.14
N PHE A 385 -4.86 -21.90 -3.29
CA PHE A 385 -4.39 -22.87 -2.29
C PHE A 385 -5.47 -23.22 -1.25
N ASN A 386 -6.19 -22.21 -0.76
CA ASN A 386 -7.28 -22.41 0.19
C ASN A 386 -8.44 -23.19 -0.43
N LEU A 387 -8.81 -22.87 -1.67
CA LEU A 387 -9.83 -23.61 -2.41
C LEU A 387 -9.40 -25.06 -2.65
N ALA A 388 -8.15 -25.29 -3.04
CA ALA A 388 -7.58 -26.63 -3.18
C ALA A 388 -7.64 -27.43 -1.87
N SER A 389 -7.34 -26.78 -0.75
CA SER A 389 -7.40 -27.40 0.58
C SER A 389 -8.84 -27.78 0.96
N LEU A 390 -9.82 -26.96 0.61
CA LEU A 390 -11.25 -27.27 0.82
C LEU A 390 -11.69 -28.49 -0.01
N ARG A 391 -11.25 -28.57 -1.27
CA ARG A 391 -11.47 -29.73 -2.16
C ARG A 391 -10.81 -30.99 -1.62
N GLU A 392 -9.58 -30.89 -1.14
CA GLU A 392 -8.87 -32.01 -0.50
C GLU A 392 -9.64 -32.50 0.75
N MET A 393 -10.15 -31.59 1.58
CA MET A 393 -10.99 -31.92 2.75
C MET A 393 -12.32 -32.58 2.36
N ALA A 394 -12.85 -32.30 1.17
CA ALA A 394 -14.02 -32.96 0.60
C ALA A 394 -13.70 -34.31 -0.07
N ASN A 395 -12.44 -34.74 -0.05
CA ASN A 395 -11.93 -35.93 -0.75
C ASN A 395 -12.04 -35.82 -2.30
N GLU A 396 -12.16 -34.61 -2.83
CA GLU A 396 -12.20 -34.27 -4.26
C GLU A 396 -10.77 -34.04 -4.76
N ARG A 397 -9.96 -35.12 -4.78
CA ARG A 397 -8.50 -35.03 -4.89
C ARG A 397 -7.99 -34.56 -6.25
N GLU A 398 -8.65 -34.96 -7.33
CA GLU A 398 -8.28 -34.52 -8.69
C GLU A 398 -8.45 -33.00 -8.83
N GLU A 399 -9.59 -32.46 -8.39
CA GLU A 399 -9.83 -31.02 -8.38
C GLU A 399 -8.85 -30.29 -7.45
N ALA A 400 -8.57 -30.84 -6.27
CA ALA A 400 -7.61 -30.28 -5.34
C ALA A 400 -6.21 -30.19 -5.97
N LYS A 401 -5.77 -31.23 -6.67
CA LYS A 401 -4.48 -31.29 -7.37
C LYS A 401 -4.39 -30.21 -8.45
N GLU A 402 -5.40 -30.08 -9.30
CA GLU A 402 -5.43 -29.05 -10.35
C GLU A 402 -5.33 -27.64 -9.74
N LEU A 403 -6.05 -27.37 -8.65
CA LEU A 403 -6.01 -26.09 -7.96
C LEU A 403 -4.67 -25.81 -7.27
N PHE A 404 -4.03 -26.82 -6.66
CA PHE A 404 -2.68 -26.67 -6.12
C PHE A 404 -1.65 -26.41 -7.23
N GLU A 405 -1.77 -27.03 -8.40
CA GLU A 405 -0.91 -26.77 -9.55
C GLU A 405 -1.09 -25.33 -10.07
N LYS A 406 -2.33 -24.85 -10.18
CA LYS A 406 -2.64 -23.45 -10.51
C LYS A 406 -2.06 -22.48 -9.50
N SER A 407 -2.20 -22.77 -8.21
CA SER A 407 -1.59 -21.96 -7.13
C SER A 407 -0.07 -21.90 -7.26
N LEU A 408 0.58 -23.05 -7.50
CA LEU A 408 2.03 -23.12 -7.72
C LEU A 408 2.47 -22.33 -8.96
N GLN A 409 1.71 -22.40 -10.05
CA GLN A 409 2.00 -21.65 -11.27
C GLN A 409 1.90 -20.14 -11.01
N GLN A 410 0.85 -19.69 -10.34
CA GLN A 410 0.69 -18.29 -9.98
C GLN A 410 1.82 -17.82 -9.05
N ALA A 411 2.16 -18.60 -8.03
CA ALA A 411 3.26 -18.31 -7.11
C ALA A 411 4.59 -18.13 -7.85
N LYS A 412 4.86 -18.96 -8.87
CA LYS A 412 6.05 -18.83 -9.73
C LYS A 412 6.03 -17.54 -10.54
N GLN A 413 4.88 -17.17 -11.11
CA GLN A 413 4.75 -15.96 -11.93
C GLN A 413 5.05 -14.69 -11.13
N ILE A 414 4.60 -14.63 -9.88
CA ILE A 414 4.81 -13.46 -9.02
C ILE A 414 6.08 -13.55 -8.14
N GLY A 415 6.82 -14.66 -8.20
CA GLY A 415 8.03 -14.87 -7.39
C GLY A 415 7.77 -15.15 -5.90
N MET A 416 6.56 -15.59 -5.51
CA MET A 416 6.18 -15.87 -4.12
C MET A 416 6.74 -17.22 -3.64
N ARG A 417 7.90 -17.20 -2.98
CA ARG A 417 8.65 -18.41 -2.59
C ARG A 417 7.89 -19.30 -1.62
N GLU A 418 7.24 -18.72 -0.64
CA GLU A 418 6.46 -19.43 0.38
C GLU A 418 5.28 -20.17 -0.28
N GLY A 419 4.54 -19.48 -1.15
CA GLY A 419 3.45 -20.09 -1.92
C GLY A 419 3.91 -21.26 -2.78
N MET A 420 5.09 -21.15 -3.41
CA MET A 420 5.67 -22.25 -4.17
C MET A 420 5.98 -23.47 -3.29
N LEU A 421 6.56 -23.27 -2.11
CA LEU A 421 6.92 -24.35 -1.20
C LEU A 421 5.66 -25.05 -0.67
N GLU A 422 4.68 -24.29 -0.20
CA GLU A 422 3.43 -24.82 0.35
C GLU A 422 2.65 -25.64 -0.69
N ALA A 423 2.48 -25.10 -1.90
CA ALA A 423 1.80 -25.82 -2.98
C ALA A 423 2.53 -27.12 -3.37
N GLN A 424 3.87 -27.12 -3.42
CA GLN A 424 4.64 -28.34 -3.69
C GLN A 424 4.52 -29.38 -2.58
N VAL A 425 4.44 -28.96 -1.32
CA VAL A 425 4.23 -29.88 -0.18
C VAL A 425 2.84 -30.51 -0.27
N ALA A 426 1.81 -29.72 -0.57
CA ALA A 426 0.44 -30.22 -0.75
C ALA A 426 0.34 -31.22 -1.91
N LEU A 427 0.94 -30.93 -3.07
CA LEU A 427 0.96 -31.85 -4.21
C LEU A 427 1.65 -33.17 -3.89
N ARG A 428 2.80 -33.13 -3.19
CA ARG A 428 3.49 -34.35 -2.74
C ARG A 428 2.66 -35.17 -1.75
N ARG A 429 1.85 -34.51 -0.91
CA ARG A 429 0.92 -35.19 0.01
C ARG A 429 -0.15 -35.97 -0.76
N LEU A 430 -0.78 -35.36 -1.77
CA LEU A 430 -1.79 -36.03 -2.59
C LEU A 430 -1.22 -37.24 -3.34
N GLN A 431 -0.04 -37.11 -3.95
CA GLN A 431 0.64 -38.19 -4.68
C GLN A 431 0.92 -39.42 -3.79
N LYS A 432 1.33 -39.21 -2.52
CA LYS A 432 1.56 -40.31 -1.58
C LYS A 432 0.28 -41.08 -1.27
N VAL A 433 -0.85 -40.37 -1.13
CA VAL A 433 -2.14 -40.99 -0.83
C VAL A 433 -2.63 -41.80 -2.04
N GLU A 434 -2.50 -41.27 -3.26
CA GLU A 434 -2.80 -42.00 -4.52
C GLU A 434 -1.96 -43.27 -4.65
N GLY A 435 -0.65 -43.18 -4.37
CA GLY A 435 0.26 -44.32 -4.37
C GLY A 435 -0.12 -45.40 -3.35
N SER A 436 -0.58 -45.00 -2.15
CA SER A 436 -1.02 -45.96 -1.14
C SER A 436 -2.32 -46.69 -1.51
N LEU A 437 -3.27 -46.00 -2.14
CA LEU A 437 -4.54 -46.61 -2.54
C LEU A 437 -4.39 -47.55 -3.72
N SER A 438 -3.55 -47.18 -4.70
CA SER A 438 -3.22 -48.06 -5.82
C SER A 438 -2.45 -49.31 -5.40
N ALA A 439 -1.74 -49.26 -4.27
CA ALA A 439 -1.09 -50.43 -3.67
C ALA A 439 -2.05 -51.33 -2.87
N ILE A 440 -3.17 -50.80 -2.36
CA ILE A 440 -4.20 -51.57 -1.64
C ILE A 440 -5.16 -52.29 -2.62
N GLN A 441 -5.34 -51.73 -3.82
CA GLN A 441 -6.23 -52.30 -4.86
C GLN A 441 -5.56 -53.39 -5.71
N LYS A 442 -4.25 -53.58 -5.60
CA LYS A 442 -3.49 -54.68 -6.20
C LYS A 442 -3.28 -55.77 -5.18
#